data_AF-A0AAD7CW92-F1
#
_entry.id   AF-A0AAD7CW92-F1
#
_cell.length_a   1.000
_cell.length_b   1.000
_cell.length_c   1.000
_cell.angle_alpha   90.00
_cell.angle_beta   90.00
_cell.angle_gamma   90.00
#
_symmetry.space_group_name_H-M   'P 1'
#
loop_
_entity.id
_entity.type
_entity.pdbx_description
1 polymer ?
#
loop_
_entity_poly.entity_id
_entity_poly.type
_entity_poly.pdbx_seq_one_letter_code
_entity_poly.pdbx_strand_id
1 'polypeptide(L)'
;MSQVVADGPNFMFNHAEVPDSAPEIASHRILAESSVGAVREHDTALLRPLAERFNLTYAAFGVALSEPGASSSRTLTLADTYALEPAPVLAGSIMAAYSTRRAANGDSDNNPIAVVPLTMSGNTDTRYYWQLSRHIFRYGHGNSGGCGPEDALGNMHTVNESIDADDFVEIIRLGRSF
;
A
#
# COMPACT_ATOMS: atom_id res chain seq x y z
N MET A 1 -5.89 -8.72 -2.22
CA MET A 1 -7.29 -9.18 -2.11
C MET A 1 -8.15 -7.96 -1.85
N SER A 2 -9.02 -7.59 -2.78
CA SER A 2 -9.86 -6.38 -2.70
C SER A 2 -11.10 -6.71 -1.85
N GLN A 3 -11.33 -5.96 -0.77
CA GLN A 3 -12.63 -5.96 -0.09
C GLN A 3 -13.39 -4.71 -0.49
N VAL A 4 -14.52 -4.91 -1.16
CA VAL A 4 -15.56 -3.91 -1.37
C VAL A 4 -16.44 -3.96 -0.12
N VAL A 5 -16.27 -3.01 0.79
CA VAL A 5 -17.22 -2.77 1.88
C VAL A 5 -18.17 -1.68 1.38
N ALA A 6 -19.38 -2.09 1.01
CA ALA A 6 -20.47 -1.18 0.72
C ALA A 6 -21.32 -1.02 1.98
N ASP A 7 -21.19 0.11 2.67
CA ASP A 7 -22.07 0.53 3.76
C ASP A 7 -22.70 1.88 3.38
N GLY A 8 -24.01 1.91 3.16
CA GLY A 8 -24.79 3.12 2.86
C GLY A 8 -25.82 2.95 1.74
N PRO A 9 -26.99 3.62 1.79
CA PRO A 9 -28.28 2.98 1.61
C PRO A 9 -28.72 2.86 0.14
N ASN A 10 -29.25 1.67 -0.19
CA ASN A 10 -30.20 1.40 -1.27
C ASN A 10 -29.83 1.93 -2.67
N PHE A 11 -29.06 1.13 -3.41
CA PHE A 11 -29.14 1.12 -4.87
C PHE A 11 -30.53 0.62 -5.31
N MET A 12 -31.51 1.53 -5.38
CA MET A 12 -32.70 1.31 -6.21
C MET A 12 -32.39 1.83 -7.61
N PHE A 13 -32.13 0.93 -8.56
CA PHE A 13 -32.14 1.27 -9.97
C PHE A 13 -33.59 1.46 -10.43
N ASN A 14 -34.06 2.71 -10.45
CA ASN A 14 -35.19 3.09 -11.29
C ASN A 14 -34.61 3.51 -12.65
N HIS A 15 -34.98 2.77 -13.70
CA HIS A 15 -34.42 2.86 -15.03
C HIS A 15 -35.01 4.06 -15.79
N ALA A 16 -34.53 5.28 -15.53
CA ALA A 16 -34.86 6.45 -16.36
C ALA A 16 -33.89 7.64 -16.26
N GLU A 17 -32.81 7.59 -15.49
CA GLU A 17 -31.89 8.73 -15.38
C GLU A 17 -30.44 8.28 -15.25
N VAL A 18 -29.58 8.83 -16.11
CA VAL A 18 -28.13 8.61 -16.02
C VAL A 18 -27.62 9.49 -14.88
N PRO A 19 -26.90 8.94 -13.86
CA PRO A 19 -26.45 9.73 -12.74
C PRO A 19 -25.63 10.94 -13.20
N ASP A 20 -25.96 12.13 -12.68
CA ASP A 20 -25.24 13.37 -12.96
C ASP A 20 -23.83 13.39 -12.36
N SER A 21 -23.56 12.52 -11.38
CA SER A 21 -22.22 12.25 -10.85
C SER A 21 -22.13 10.83 -10.29
N ALA A 22 -20.97 10.19 -10.43
CA ALA A 22 -20.69 8.86 -9.88
C ALA A 22 -19.26 8.87 -9.30
N PRO A 23 -19.09 9.12 -7.98
CA PRO A 23 -17.78 9.04 -7.36
C PRO A 23 -17.34 7.58 -7.25
N GLU A 24 -16.09 7.30 -7.64
CA GLU A 24 -15.44 6.01 -7.47
C GLU A 24 -14.12 6.21 -6.71
N ILE A 25 -13.80 5.28 -5.81
CA ILE A 25 -12.58 5.34 -5.00
C ILE A 25 -11.70 4.16 -5.39
N ALA A 26 -10.55 4.46 -5.99
CA ALA A 26 -9.47 3.50 -6.21
C ALA A 26 -8.43 3.61 -5.09
N SER A 27 -7.89 2.47 -4.67
CA SER A 27 -6.85 2.40 -3.63
C SER A 27 -5.60 1.74 -4.20
N HIS A 28 -4.53 2.52 -4.32
CA HIS A 28 -3.24 2.06 -4.84
C HIS A 28 -2.25 1.79 -3.70
N ARG A 29 -1.47 0.71 -3.83
CA ARG A 29 -0.26 0.48 -3.04
C ARG A 29 0.95 0.72 -3.94
N ILE A 30 1.83 1.62 -3.52
CA ILE A 30 2.96 2.08 -4.32
C ILE A 30 4.20 1.29 -3.88
N LEU A 31 4.88 0.67 -4.84
CA LEU A 31 6.14 -0.04 -4.61
C LEU A 31 7.26 0.96 -4.29
N ALA A 32 8.31 0.49 -3.62
CA ALA A 32 9.42 1.35 -3.17
C ALA A 32 10.19 2.03 -4.31
N GLU A 33 10.18 1.42 -5.50
CA GLU A 33 10.78 1.92 -6.73
C GLU A 33 9.89 2.90 -7.52
N SER A 34 8.66 3.13 -7.05
CA SER A 34 7.70 4.05 -7.66
C SER A 34 7.44 5.26 -6.76
N SER A 35 6.52 6.12 -7.14
CA SER A 35 6.12 7.30 -6.38
C SER A 35 4.66 7.64 -6.60
N VAL A 36 4.10 8.48 -5.72
CA VAL A 36 2.77 9.06 -5.95
C VAL A 36 2.73 9.75 -7.32
N GLY A 37 3.80 10.47 -7.68
CA GLY A 37 3.90 11.13 -8.98
C GLY A 37 3.78 10.16 -10.16
N ALA A 38 4.46 9.02 -10.11
CA ALA A 38 4.42 8.02 -11.17
C ALA A 38 3.02 7.38 -11.31
N VAL A 39 2.32 7.13 -10.20
CA VAL A 39 0.94 6.63 -10.22
C VAL A 39 -0.01 7.68 -10.80
N ARG A 40 0.10 8.93 -10.38
CA ARG A 40 -0.69 10.04 -10.92
C ARG A 40 -0.51 10.17 -12.43
N GLU A 41 0.72 10.12 -12.91
CA GLU A 41 1.03 10.19 -14.35
C GLU A 41 0.43 9.00 -15.11
N HIS A 42 0.58 7.79 -14.56
CA HIS A 42 0.03 6.57 -15.13
C HIS A 42 -1.50 6.63 -15.25
N ASP A 43 -2.21 6.94 -14.17
CA ASP A 43 -3.68 7.03 -14.17
C ASP A 43 -4.17 8.15 -15.08
N THR A 44 -3.44 9.27 -15.08
CA THR A 44 -3.72 10.39 -15.97
C THR A 44 -3.68 9.96 -17.44
N ALA A 45 -2.63 9.22 -17.83
CA ALA A 45 -2.46 8.72 -19.18
C ALA A 45 -3.47 7.61 -19.51
N LEU A 46 -3.77 6.72 -18.56
CA LEU A 46 -4.65 5.58 -18.74
C LEU A 46 -6.10 6.00 -19.06
N LEU A 47 -6.60 7.05 -18.40
CA LEU A 47 -7.99 7.48 -18.58
C LEU A 47 -8.17 8.52 -19.69
N ARG A 48 -7.09 9.09 -20.22
CA ARG A 48 -7.14 10.07 -21.32
C ARG A 48 -7.92 9.57 -22.54
N PRO A 49 -7.71 8.34 -23.06
CA PRO A 49 -8.47 7.85 -24.20
C PRO A 49 -9.97 7.71 -23.93
N LEU A 50 -10.37 7.52 -22.66
CA LEU A 50 -11.79 7.47 -22.28
C LEU A 50 -12.39 8.88 -22.26
N ALA A 51 -11.68 9.86 -21.70
CA ALA A 51 -12.11 11.26 -21.73
C ALA A 51 -12.30 11.75 -23.18
N GLU A 52 -11.37 11.42 -24.07
CA GLU A 52 -11.48 11.74 -25.50
C GLU A 52 -12.66 11.02 -26.17
N ARG A 53 -12.80 9.71 -25.94
CA ARG A 53 -13.87 8.88 -26.54
C ARG A 53 -15.27 9.38 -26.17
N PHE A 54 -15.45 9.85 -24.93
CA PHE A 54 -16.74 10.30 -24.41
C PHE A 54 -16.91 11.82 -24.43
N ASN A 55 -15.95 12.55 -25.02
CA ASN A 55 -15.96 14.02 -25.09
C ASN A 55 -16.17 14.68 -23.71
N LEU A 56 -15.39 14.23 -22.72
CA LEU A 56 -15.40 14.74 -21.35
C LEU A 56 -14.35 15.84 -21.18
N THR A 57 -14.68 16.89 -20.40
CA THR A 57 -13.63 17.76 -19.84
C THR A 57 -12.82 16.92 -18.86
N TYR A 58 -11.49 16.99 -18.96
CA TYR A 58 -10.60 16.18 -18.15
C TYR A 58 -9.70 17.06 -17.29
N ALA A 59 -9.73 16.81 -15.98
CA ALA A 59 -8.81 17.39 -15.02
C ALA A 59 -8.24 16.28 -14.13
N ALA A 60 -6.93 16.32 -13.88
CA ALA A 60 -6.29 15.33 -13.02
C ALA A 60 -5.34 16.02 -12.04
N PHE A 61 -5.49 15.71 -10.76
CA PHE A 61 -4.62 16.16 -9.67
C PHE A 61 -4.39 17.68 -9.66
N GLY A 62 -5.45 18.44 -9.92
CA GLY A 62 -5.44 19.91 -9.96
C GLY A 62 -4.97 20.53 -11.28
N VAL A 63 -4.62 19.73 -12.28
CA VAL A 63 -4.22 20.19 -13.62
C VAL A 63 -5.37 19.99 -14.60
N ALA A 64 -5.77 21.06 -15.29
CA ALA A 64 -6.69 20.98 -16.41
C ALA A 64 -5.98 20.43 -17.65
N LEU A 65 -6.52 19.37 -18.24
CA LEU A 65 -5.93 18.66 -19.38
C LEU A 65 -6.72 18.86 -20.68
N SER A 66 -7.94 19.37 -20.58
CA SER A 66 -8.75 19.79 -21.73
C SER A 66 -8.58 21.29 -22.00
N GLU A 67 -8.68 21.67 -23.28
CA GLU A 67 -8.62 23.07 -23.70
C GLU A 67 -9.76 23.91 -23.10
N PRO A 68 -9.50 25.16 -22.67
CA PRO A 68 -10.53 26.06 -22.17
C PRO A 68 -11.61 26.31 -23.24
N GLY A 69 -12.86 25.96 -22.94
CA GLY A 69 -14.00 26.21 -23.82
C GLY A 69 -14.37 25.06 -24.76
N ALA A 70 -13.78 23.87 -24.61
CA ALA A 70 -14.30 22.66 -25.22
C ALA A 70 -15.69 22.33 -24.63
N SER A 71 -16.73 22.38 -25.46
CA SER A 71 -18.11 22.08 -25.05
C SER A 71 -18.27 20.58 -24.73
N SER A 72 -18.04 20.20 -23.47
CA SER A 72 -18.44 18.90 -22.92
C SER A 72 -19.62 19.05 -21.97
N SER A 73 -20.57 18.11 -21.98
CA SER A 73 -21.67 18.08 -21.00
C SER A 73 -21.25 17.53 -19.64
N ARG A 74 -20.08 16.90 -19.54
CA ARG A 74 -19.63 16.15 -18.36
C ARG A 74 -18.12 16.27 -18.15
N THR A 75 -17.69 16.12 -16.90
CA THR A 75 -16.29 16.24 -16.47
C THR A 75 -15.80 14.94 -15.84
N LEU A 76 -14.60 14.52 -16.19
CA LEU A 76 -13.82 13.50 -15.49
C LEU A 76 -12.75 14.21 -14.64
N THR A 77 -12.79 14.00 -13.33
CA THR A 77 -11.82 14.58 -12.39
C THR A 77 -11.11 13.47 -11.62
N LEU A 78 -9.78 13.45 -11.68
CA LEU A 78 -8.96 12.65 -10.77
C LEU A 78 -8.44 13.53 -9.63
N ALA A 79 -8.53 13.03 -8.40
CA ALA A 79 -8.02 13.71 -7.23
C ALA A 79 -7.58 12.69 -6.17
N ASP A 80 -6.58 13.05 -5.38
CA ASP A 80 -6.20 12.24 -4.23
C ASP A 80 -7.12 12.56 -3.05
N THR A 81 -7.75 11.53 -2.49
CA THR A 81 -8.31 11.63 -1.13
C THR A 81 -7.20 11.58 -0.10
N TYR A 82 -6.16 10.78 -0.37
CA TYR A 82 -4.99 10.64 0.48
C TYR A 82 -3.81 10.11 -0.35
N ALA A 83 -2.66 10.78 -0.27
CA ALA A 83 -1.44 10.40 -0.99
C ALA A 83 -0.28 10.23 -0.01
N LEU A 84 0.48 9.15 -0.15
CA LEU A 84 1.64 8.84 0.69
C LEU A 84 2.73 8.20 -0.15
N GLU A 85 3.94 8.77 -0.08
CA GLU A 85 5.12 8.19 -0.72
C GLU A 85 5.52 6.87 -0.05
N PRO A 86 6.18 5.95 -0.78
CA PRO A 86 6.68 4.71 -0.21
C PRO A 86 7.59 4.93 1.00
N ALA A 87 7.54 3.98 1.95
CA ALA A 87 8.41 3.99 3.10
C ALA A 87 9.89 3.82 2.69
N PRO A 88 10.84 4.47 3.37
CA PRO A 88 12.27 4.22 3.15
C PRO A 88 12.65 2.75 3.36
N VAL A 89 13.49 2.19 2.47
CA VAL A 89 13.91 0.78 2.53
C VAL A 89 15.16 0.60 3.40
N LEU A 90 15.09 -0.29 4.40
CA LEU A 90 16.21 -0.62 5.32
C LEU A 90 16.66 -2.08 5.25
N ALA A 91 16.36 -2.77 4.14
CA ALA A 91 16.59 -4.20 3.95
C ALA A 91 18.00 -4.68 4.36
N GLY A 92 19.06 -3.98 3.95
CA GLY A 92 20.44 -4.37 4.24
C GLY A 92 20.80 -4.36 5.73
N SER A 93 20.38 -3.32 6.46
CA SER A 93 20.67 -3.19 7.90
C SER A 93 19.93 -4.24 8.72
N ILE A 94 18.69 -4.56 8.33
CA ILE A 94 17.87 -5.59 8.98
C ILE A 94 18.51 -6.97 8.81
N MET A 95 18.91 -7.32 7.59
CA MET A 95 19.59 -8.58 7.30
C MET A 95 20.86 -8.74 8.13
N ALA A 96 21.71 -7.70 8.15
CA ALA A 96 22.98 -7.72 8.89
C ALA A 96 22.77 -7.90 10.40
N ALA A 97 21.81 -7.19 10.99
CA ALA A 97 21.52 -7.31 12.41
C ALA A 97 20.95 -8.68 12.79
N TYR A 98 20.07 -9.23 11.95
CA TYR A 98 19.52 -10.57 12.15
C TYR A 98 20.61 -11.65 12.07
N SER A 99 21.45 -11.61 11.03
CA SER A 99 22.58 -12.54 10.86
C SER A 99 23.57 -12.47 12.03
N THR A 100 23.90 -11.26 12.49
CA THR A 100 24.81 -11.04 13.63
C THR A 100 24.28 -11.69 14.91
N ARG A 101 22.97 -11.55 15.18
CA ARG A 101 22.34 -12.14 16.36
C ARG A 101 22.31 -13.67 16.30
N ARG A 102 21.99 -14.25 15.14
CA ARG A 102 22.01 -15.71 14.93
C ARG A 102 23.41 -16.28 15.19
N ALA A 103 24.45 -15.64 14.66
CA ALA A 103 25.84 -16.02 14.91
C ALA A 103 26.18 -15.96 16.41
N ALA A 104 25.74 -14.91 17.12
CA ALA A 104 25.95 -14.78 18.56
C ALA A 104 25.26 -15.86 19.41
N ASN A 105 24.16 -16.44 18.91
CA ASN A 105 23.43 -17.53 19.57
C ASN A 105 23.93 -18.94 19.18
N GLY A 106 24.99 -19.04 18.35
CA GLY A 106 25.55 -20.33 17.91
C GLY A 106 24.69 -21.07 16.88
N ASP A 107 23.75 -20.38 16.24
CA ASP A 107 22.72 -20.95 15.36
C ASP A 107 23.07 -20.76 13.86
N SER A 108 24.33 -20.39 13.55
CA SER A 108 24.76 -20.03 12.18
C SER A 108 25.18 -21.21 11.30
N ASP A 109 25.61 -22.33 11.89
CA ASP A 109 26.41 -23.31 11.14
C ASP A 109 25.63 -24.59 10.75
N ASN A 110 24.47 -24.87 11.38
CA ASN A 110 23.72 -26.12 11.18
C ASN A 110 22.31 -25.95 10.60
N ASN A 111 21.79 -24.73 10.46
CA ASN A 111 20.45 -24.49 9.89
C ASN A 111 20.37 -23.12 9.17
N PRO A 112 20.85 -23.00 7.92
CA PRO A 112 20.81 -21.74 7.20
C PRO A 112 19.35 -21.34 6.88
N ILE A 113 18.87 -20.29 7.53
CA ILE A 113 17.55 -19.73 7.27
C ILE A 113 17.68 -18.59 6.27
N ALA A 114 16.98 -18.71 5.15
CA ALA A 114 16.86 -17.65 4.17
C ALA A 114 16.03 -16.50 4.75
N VAL A 115 16.63 -15.31 4.81
CA VAL A 115 15.93 -14.09 5.23
C VAL A 115 15.63 -13.27 3.99
N VAL A 116 14.35 -12.93 3.81
CA VAL A 116 13.88 -12.11 2.68
C VAL A 116 13.34 -10.80 3.24
N PRO A 117 13.91 -9.64 2.86
CA PRO A 117 13.36 -8.37 3.26
C PRO A 117 12.03 -8.12 2.54
N LEU A 118 10.99 -7.82 3.31
CA LEU A 118 9.67 -7.45 2.79
C LEU A 118 9.28 -6.07 3.32
N THR A 119 8.66 -5.27 2.45
CA THR A 119 8.03 -4.02 2.86
C THR A 119 6.55 -4.30 3.10
N MET A 120 6.07 -4.01 4.31
CA MET A 120 4.66 -4.19 4.64
C MET A 120 3.81 -3.17 3.87
N SER A 121 2.77 -3.64 3.19
CA SER A 121 1.88 -2.79 2.38
C SER A 121 0.92 -1.94 3.22
N GLY A 122 0.71 -2.31 4.49
CA GLY A 122 -0.12 -1.57 5.44
C GLY A 122 0.54 -0.28 5.93
N ASN A 123 -0.23 0.81 5.97
CA ASN A 123 0.24 2.05 6.57
C ASN A 123 0.19 1.96 8.10
N THR A 124 1.13 2.62 8.75
CA THR A 124 1.20 2.68 10.22
C THR A 124 1.58 4.09 10.65
N ASP A 125 1.52 4.39 11.95
CA ASP A 125 1.88 5.70 12.47
C ASP A 125 3.34 6.10 12.17
N THR A 126 4.20 5.14 11.79
CA THR A 126 5.59 5.46 11.39
C THR A 126 5.69 6.49 10.27
N ARG A 127 4.67 6.61 9.42
CA ARG A 127 4.63 7.66 8.39
C ARG A 127 4.79 9.08 8.95
N TYR A 128 4.30 9.33 10.17
CA TYR A 128 4.39 10.63 10.82
C TYR A 128 5.78 10.89 11.42
N TYR A 129 6.57 9.84 11.62
CA TYR A 129 7.91 9.94 12.20
C TYR A 129 9.01 10.05 11.13
N TRP A 130 8.71 9.79 9.86
CA TRP A 130 9.70 9.82 8.77
C TRP A 130 10.45 11.14 8.66
N GLN A 131 9.80 12.27 8.95
CA GLN A 131 10.43 13.60 8.94
C GLN A 131 11.17 13.94 10.25
N LEU A 132 10.91 13.22 11.34
CA LEU A 132 11.55 13.49 12.63
C LEU A 132 12.99 12.96 12.67
N SER A 133 13.20 11.74 12.17
CA SER A 133 14.52 11.12 12.13
C SER A 133 14.55 9.94 11.16
N ARG A 134 15.64 9.84 10.39
CA ARG A 134 15.98 8.68 9.54
C ARG A 134 16.27 7.39 10.32
N HIS A 135 16.28 7.46 11.66
CA HIS A 135 16.60 6.36 12.56
C HIS A 135 15.36 5.73 13.21
N ILE A 136 14.14 6.18 12.85
CA ILE A 136 12.89 5.59 13.34
C ILE A 136 12.35 4.67 12.25
N PHE A 137 12.27 3.38 12.55
CA PHE A 137 11.72 2.38 11.66
C PHE A 137 10.86 1.39 12.43
N ARG A 138 9.83 0.84 11.77
CA ARG A 138 9.07 -0.30 12.29
C ARG A 138 9.65 -1.55 11.67
N TYR A 139 10.01 -2.49 12.53
CA TYR A 139 10.53 -3.79 12.15
C TYR A 139 9.63 -4.88 12.72
N GLY A 140 9.40 -5.91 11.93
CA GLY A 140 8.75 -7.15 12.32
C GLY A 140 9.28 -8.27 11.44
N HIS A 141 9.31 -9.48 11.98
CA HIS A 141 9.62 -10.70 11.25
C HIS A 141 8.77 -11.81 11.83
N GLY A 142 8.50 -12.84 11.03
CA GLY A 142 7.84 -14.05 11.47
C GLY A 142 8.33 -15.19 10.60
N ASN A 143 8.22 -16.43 11.10
CA ASN A 143 8.62 -17.59 10.33
C ASN A 143 7.57 -17.92 9.27
N SER A 144 7.83 -17.51 8.03
CA SER A 144 6.94 -17.81 6.90
C SER A 144 7.02 -19.26 6.41
N GLY A 145 7.81 -20.14 7.04
CA GLY A 145 8.02 -21.52 6.60
C GLY A 145 6.77 -22.41 6.61
N GLY A 146 5.71 -21.99 7.33
CA GLY A 146 4.39 -22.65 7.34
C GLY A 146 3.30 -21.91 6.58
N CYS A 147 3.59 -20.71 6.08
CA CYS A 147 2.63 -19.86 5.38
C CYS A 147 2.91 -19.94 3.88
N GLY A 148 1.91 -20.27 3.07
CA GLY A 148 2.05 -20.14 1.62
C GLY A 148 2.39 -18.70 1.23
N PRO A 149 2.88 -18.44 0.01
CA PRO A 149 3.10 -17.07 -0.49
C PRO A 149 1.84 -16.19 -0.43
N GLU A 150 0.66 -16.80 -0.30
CA GLU A 150 -0.64 -16.16 -0.18
C GLU A 150 -1.00 -15.75 1.27
N ASP A 151 -0.33 -16.33 2.27
CA ASP A 151 -0.61 -16.15 3.71
C ASP A 151 0.40 -15.24 4.43
N ALA A 152 1.30 -14.57 3.70
CA ALA A 152 2.33 -13.71 4.29
C ALA A 152 1.78 -12.51 5.10
N LEU A 153 0.52 -12.15 4.89
CA LEU A 153 -0.24 -11.15 5.68
C LEU A 153 -1.39 -11.79 6.49
N GLY A 154 -1.54 -13.11 6.41
CA GLY A 154 -2.57 -13.90 7.09
C GLY A 154 -3.97 -13.27 7.07
N ASN A 155 -4.63 -13.35 8.22
CA ASN A 155 -5.97 -12.84 8.49
C ASN A 155 -5.99 -11.36 8.93
N MET A 156 -4.97 -10.57 8.58
CA MET A 156 -4.90 -9.15 8.97
C MET A 156 -6.19 -8.41 8.60
N HIS A 157 -6.68 -7.57 9.51
CA HIS A 157 -7.96 -6.86 9.38
C HIS A 157 -9.20 -7.75 9.36
N THR A 158 -9.12 -8.97 9.89
CA THR A 158 -10.28 -9.83 10.14
C THR A 158 -10.38 -10.22 11.61
N VAL A 159 -11.50 -10.81 12.02
CA VAL A 159 -11.69 -11.27 13.41
C VAL A 159 -10.84 -12.48 13.79
N ASN A 160 -10.21 -13.14 12.80
CA ASN A 160 -9.36 -14.31 12.99
C ASN A 160 -7.86 -13.96 12.87
N GLU A 161 -7.50 -12.67 13.00
CA GLU A 161 -6.11 -12.23 13.04
C GLU A 161 -5.38 -12.82 14.25
N SER A 162 -4.27 -13.52 14.01
CA SER A 162 -3.47 -14.20 15.03
C SER A 162 -2.01 -14.29 14.61
N ILE A 163 -1.13 -14.55 15.58
CA ILE A 163 0.32 -14.75 15.40
C ILE A 163 0.75 -15.96 16.23
N ASP A 164 1.74 -16.71 15.76
CA ASP A 164 2.35 -17.78 16.55
C ASP A 164 3.06 -17.21 17.80
N ALA A 165 3.02 -17.96 18.91
CA ALA A 165 3.59 -17.50 20.16
C ALA A 165 5.12 -17.38 20.11
N ASP A 166 5.80 -18.28 19.39
CA ASP A 166 7.25 -18.24 19.23
C ASP A 166 7.67 -17.05 18.35
N ASP A 167 6.94 -16.79 17.26
CA ASP A 167 7.13 -15.59 16.42
C ASP A 167 6.98 -14.31 17.24
N PHE A 168 5.95 -14.21 18.08
CA PHE A 168 5.73 -13.06 18.95
C PHE A 168 6.90 -12.85 19.93
N VAL A 169 7.42 -13.94 20.53
CA VAL A 169 8.58 -13.87 21.43
C VAL A 169 9.87 -13.50 20.69
N GLU A 170 10.06 -13.98 19.46
CA GLU A 170 11.23 -13.64 18.63
C GLU A 170 11.25 -12.15 18.28
N ILE A 171 10.09 -11.59 17.88
CA ILE A 171 9.90 -10.15 17.64
C ILE A 171 10.33 -9.32 18.86
N ILE A 172 9.86 -9.69 20.06
CA ILE A 172 10.20 -8.99 21.31
C ILE A 172 11.71 -9.07 21.60
N ARG A 173 12.31 -10.25 21.44
CA ARG A 173 13.73 -10.48 21.73
C ARG A 173 14.64 -9.67 20.82
N LEU A 174 14.32 -9.59 19.53
CA LEU A 174 15.11 -8.84 18.57
C LEU A 174 14.92 -7.33 18.72
N GLY A 175 13.71 -6.86 19.03
CA GLY A 175 13.41 -5.43 19.27
C GLY A 175 14.22 -4.80 20.41
N ARG A 176 14.71 -5.58 21.37
CA ARG A 176 15.59 -5.09 22.46
C ARG A 176 17.06 -4.91 22.07
N SER A 177 17.44 -5.36 20.88
CA SER A 177 18.85 -5.36 20.43
C SER A 177 19.20 -4.13 19.60
N PHE A 178 18.24 -3.22 19.38
CA PHE A 178 18.37 -1.98 18.61
C PHE A 178 18.16 -0.76 19.49
#